data_AF-A0A1A1ZHU6-F1
#
_entry.id   AF-A0A1A1ZHU6-F1
#
_cell.length_a   1.000
_cell.length_b   1.000
_cell.length_c   1.000
_cell.angle_alpha   90.00
_cell.angle_beta   90.00
_cell.angle_gamma   90.00
#
_symmetry.space_group_name_H-M   'P 1'
#
loop_
_entity.id
_entity.type
_entity.pdbx_description
1 polymer ?
#
loop_
_entity_poly.entity_id
_entity_poly.type
_entity_poly.pdbx_seq_one_letter_code
_entity_poly.pdbx_strand_id
1 'polypeptide(L)'
;MSAAIATLFGQHAQVYQAISAEAAGFHQRFVELLNAGAGSYASAEAANANPLQGLLNDINAPFEALLGRPLIGNGADGTPGTGANGQNGGLLWGNGGAGGSGGPGQSGGSGGSGGFLFGDGGRGGTGGNAIGAGVAGFGGNGGNAVGLLGNGGVGGTGGASVNGVGGDGGFGGNGGFLLGNGGIGGAGGNGFVAGWGAAGGNGSSLIYGLGGTGGAGGSSLNFVNGLAGVGGDGGSGGALFNFIGTGADGGAGGAAVGAGNIGGQGGQGGGGGGILFGLGGHGGAGGTALTAGGTGGPGGYGGDNGYVFSDGAGSIYAGGSLFGIGGAGGDGGVAQAGGHGGTGGLGGLGGLVFGLGGHGGNGFGAPGLAFGGNGSQGGYGGLLFGIGGGGGNGGTGVVPGVGGQGGFGGYYLFGPNGANGLPG
;
A
#
# COMPACT_ATOMS: atom_id res chain seq x y z
N MET A 1 -75.42 -10.74 -11.79
CA MET A 1 -74.16 -10.50 -11.05
C MET A 1 -72.99 -10.01 -11.92
N SER A 2 -72.83 -10.44 -13.18
CA SER A 2 -71.68 -10.05 -14.02
C SER A 2 -71.58 -8.55 -14.38
N ALA A 3 -72.70 -7.85 -14.58
CA ALA A 3 -72.68 -6.42 -14.97
C ALA A 3 -72.28 -5.46 -13.83
N ALA A 4 -72.74 -5.72 -12.59
CA ALA A 4 -72.42 -4.89 -11.43
C ALA A 4 -70.93 -4.96 -11.05
N ILE A 5 -70.33 -6.15 -11.19
CA ILE A 5 -68.89 -6.37 -10.97
C ILE A 5 -68.06 -5.66 -12.06
N ALA A 6 -68.48 -5.73 -13.32
CA ALA A 6 -67.83 -5.01 -14.42
C ALA A 6 -67.91 -3.48 -14.27
N THR A 7 -69.04 -2.94 -13.80
CA THR A 7 -69.19 -1.52 -13.49
C THR A 7 -68.27 -1.09 -12.34
N LEU A 8 -68.15 -1.90 -11.28
CA LEU A 8 -67.25 -1.63 -10.17
C LEU A 8 -65.78 -1.59 -10.64
N PHE A 9 -65.34 -2.57 -11.43
CA PHE A 9 -63.99 -2.58 -12.01
C PHE A 9 -63.77 -1.42 -12.99
N GLY A 10 -64.79 -1.02 -13.77
CA GLY A 10 -64.71 0.13 -14.67
C GLY A 10 -64.56 1.46 -13.94
N GLN A 11 -65.31 1.67 -12.84
CA GLN A 11 -65.17 2.84 -11.97
C GLN A 11 -63.80 2.87 -11.30
N HIS A 12 -63.33 1.72 -10.81
CA HIS A 12 -62.01 1.61 -10.19
C HIS A 12 -60.88 1.94 -11.18
N ALA A 13 -60.99 1.45 -12.42
CA ALA A 13 -60.03 1.75 -13.50
C ALA A 13 -59.99 3.25 -13.85
N GLN A 14 -61.14 3.93 -13.89
CA GLN A 14 -61.19 5.38 -14.13
C GLN A 14 -60.54 6.20 -13.00
N VAL A 15 -60.74 5.78 -11.75
CA VAL A 15 -60.09 6.41 -10.59
C VAL A 15 -58.56 6.23 -10.67
N TYR A 16 -58.08 5.03 -11.02
CA TYR A 16 -56.65 4.79 -11.22
C TYR A 16 -56.06 5.63 -12.37
N GLN A 17 -56.77 5.78 -13.48
CA GLN A 17 -56.32 6.64 -14.59
C GLN A 17 -56.23 8.10 -14.17
N ALA A 18 -57.21 8.62 -13.42
CA ALA A 18 -57.20 9.99 -12.93
C ALA A 18 -56.03 10.27 -11.96
N ILE A 19 -55.82 9.38 -10.99
CA ILE A 19 -54.68 9.46 -10.05
C ILE A 19 -53.34 9.38 -10.79
N SER A 20 -53.25 8.55 -11.83
CA SER A 20 -52.01 8.40 -12.62
C SER A 20 -51.69 9.66 -13.43
N ALA A 21 -52.71 10.34 -13.96
CA ALA A 21 -52.54 11.61 -14.66
C ALA A 21 -52.10 12.74 -13.71
N GLU A 22 -52.67 12.79 -12.50
CA GLU A 22 -52.28 13.76 -11.46
C GLU A 22 -50.84 13.52 -10.97
N ALA A 23 -50.46 12.26 -10.74
CA ALA A 23 -49.11 11.87 -10.37
C ALA A 23 -48.08 12.22 -11.46
N ALA A 24 -48.44 12.07 -12.74
CA ALA A 24 -47.59 12.47 -13.86
C ALA A 24 -47.38 14.00 -13.90
N GLY A 25 -48.42 14.79 -13.65
CA GLY A 25 -48.33 16.25 -13.56
C GLY A 25 -47.47 16.72 -12.37
N PHE A 26 -47.62 16.08 -11.22
CA PHE A 26 -46.75 16.33 -10.06
C PHE A 26 -45.29 16.01 -10.37
N HIS A 27 -45.03 14.85 -10.99
CA HIS A 27 -43.68 14.42 -11.35
C HIS A 27 -43.01 15.40 -12.33
N GLN A 28 -43.74 15.86 -13.36
CA GLN A 28 -43.22 16.88 -14.28
C GLN A 28 -42.85 18.17 -13.55
N ARG A 29 -43.72 18.67 -12.66
CA ARG A 29 -43.46 19.89 -11.88
C ARG A 29 -42.28 19.73 -10.92
N PHE A 30 -42.14 18.56 -10.32
CA PHE A 30 -41.01 18.22 -9.47
C PHE A 30 -39.69 18.26 -10.25
N VAL A 31 -39.64 17.65 -11.44
CA VAL A 31 -38.44 17.65 -12.29
C VAL A 31 -38.10 19.06 -12.80
N GLU A 32 -39.11 19.86 -13.16
CA GLU A 32 -38.91 21.26 -13.54
C GLU A 32 -38.29 22.08 -12.39
N LEU A 33 -38.82 21.96 -11.18
CA LEU A 33 -38.31 22.65 -10.00
C LEU A 33 -36.91 22.17 -9.61
N LEU A 34 -36.65 20.86 -9.74
CA LEU A 34 -35.33 20.29 -9.48
C LEU A 34 -34.28 20.83 -10.44
N ASN A 35 -34.59 20.89 -11.74
CA ASN A 35 -33.70 21.44 -12.75
C ASN A 35 -33.47 22.95 -12.57
N ALA A 36 -34.51 23.71 -12.21
CA ALA A 36 -34.38 25.12 -11.89
C ALA A 36 -33.51 25.35 -10.64
N GLY A 37 -33.67 24.52 -9.60
CA GLY A 37 -32.82 24.52 -8.42
C GLY A 37 -31.36 24.25 -8.77
N ALA A 38 -31.08 23.20 -9.54
CA ALA A 38 -29.73 22.86 -10.00
C ALA A 38 -29.07 24.00 -10.80
N GLY A 39 -29.84 24.68 -11.67
CA GLY A 39 -29.37 25.86 -12.41
C GLY A 39 -29.05 27.05 -11.51
N SER A 40 -29.84 27.28 -10.45
CA SER A 40 -29.58 28.34 -9.48
C SER A 40 -28.35 28.06 -8.62
N TYR A 41 -28.08 26.80 -8.28
CA TYR A 41 -26.84 26.42 -7.61
C TYR A 41 -25.63 26.58 -8.53
N ALA A 42 -25.72 26.13 -9.78
CA ALA A 42 -24.62 26.27 -10.74
C ALA A 42 -24.27 27.74 -11.04
N SER A 43 -25.26 28.63 -11.12
CA SER A 43 -25.02 30.06 -11.34
C SER A 43 -24.44 30.76 -10.12
N ALA A 44 -24.84 30.36 -8.90
CA ALA A 44 -24.25 30.86 -7.67
C ALA A 44 -22.77 30.46 -7.53
N GLU A 45 -22.42 29.22 -7.87
CA GLU A 45 -21.01 28.77 -7.91
C GLU A 45 -20.18 29.58 -8.92
N ALA A 46 -20.70 29.79 -10.14
CA ALA A 46 -20.00 30.55 -11.17
C ALA A 46 -19.82 32.05 -10.80
N ALA A 47 -20.82 32.66 -10.16
CA ALA A 47 -20.74 34.06 -9.72
C ALA A 47 -19.71 34.25 -8.59
N ASN A 48 -19.55 33.25 -7.73
CA ASN A 48 -18.59 33.29 -6.62
C ASN A 48 -17.15 32.93 -7.07
N ALA A 49 -16.95 32.15 -8.13
CA ALA A 49 -15.64 31.73 -8.60
C ALA A 49 -14.78 32.88 -9.17
N ASN A 50 -15.36 33.78 -9.97
CA ASN A 50 -14.63 34.86 -10.64
C ASN A 50 -13.93 35.88 -9.71
N PRO A 51 -14.62 36.46 -8.71
CA PRO A 51 -13.96 37.39 -7.78
C PRO A 51 -12.95 36.70 -6.85
N LEU A 52 -13.18 35.44 -6.47
CA LEU A 52 -12.23 34.67 -5.66
C LEU A 52 -10.94 34.37 -6.41
N GLN A 53 -11.02 34.01 -7.70
CA GLN A 53 -9.83 33.74 -8.51
C GLN A 53 -8.97 35.00 -8.72
N GLY A 54 -9.60 36.16 -8.92
CA GLY A 54 -8.88 37.44 -9.00
C GLY A 54 -8.12 37.75 -7.71
N LEU A 55 -8.78 37.59 -6.55
CA LEU A 55 -8.15 37.77 -5.25
C LEU A 55 -6.99 36.80 -5.01
N LEU A 56 -7.12 35.53 -5.38
CA LEU A 56 -6.02 34.56 -5.27
C LEU A 56 -4.82 34.95 -6.14
N ASN A 57 -5.07 35.44 -7.35
CA ASN A 57 -3.99 35.93 -8.22
C ASN A 57 -3.27 37.13 -7.61
N ASP A 58 -4.00 38.08 -7.03
CA ASP A 58 -3.43 39.25 -6.35
C ASP A 58 -2.62 38.85 -5.11
N ILE A 59 -3.12 37.88 -4.32
CA ILE A 59 -2.41 37.33 -3.16
C ILE A 59 -1.13 36.60 -3.59
N ASN A 60 -1.17 35.84 -4.68
CA ASN A 60 -0.05 35.03 -5.15
C ASN A 60 1.02 35.84 -5.90
N ALA A 61 0.63 36.90 -6.61
CA ALA A 61 1.52 37.72 -7.44
C ALA A 61 2.85 38.13 -6.77
N PRO A 62 2.89 38.63 -5.52
CA PRO A 62 4.15 38.97 -4.88
C PRO A 62 5.03 37.73 -4.58
N PHE A 63 4.44 36.56 -4.30
CA PHE A 63 5.18 35.33 -4.01
C PHE A 63 5.68 34.65 -5.27
N GLU A 64 4.87 34.65 -6.33
CA GLU A 64 5.30 34.20 -7.66
C GLU A 64 6.48 35.05 -8.17
N ALA A 65 6.40 36.38 -8.01
CA ALA A 65 7.47 37.28 -8.43
C ALA A 65 8.77 37.12 -7.61
N LEU A 66 8.66 36.86 -6.29
CA LEU A 66 9.80 36.81 -5.39
C LEU A 66 10.42 35.41 -5.22
N LEU A 67 9.57 34.37 -5.21
CA LEU A 67 9.92 33.00 -4.84
C LEU A 67 9.62 32.00 -5.97
N GLY A 68 9.04 32.44 -7.08
CA GLY A 68 8.70 31.60 -8.24
C GLY A 68 7.62 30.55 -7.94
N ARG A 69 6.86 30.74 -6.85
CA ARG A 69 5.82 29.82 -6.38
C ARG A 69 4.67 30.59 -5.75
N PRO A 70 3.42 30.13 -5.91
CA PRO A 70 2.28 30.79 -5.31
C PRO A 70 2.28 30.57 -3.80
N LEU A 71 1.63 31.46 -3.05
CA LEU A 71 1.39 31.25 -1.63
C LEU A 71 0.33 30.16 -1.42
N ILE A 72 -0.72 30.21 -2.25
CA ILE A 72 -1.91 29.36 -2.21
C ILE A 72 -2.18 28.85 -3.62
N GLY A 73 -2.19 27.53 -3.82
CA GLY A 73 -2.55 26.92 -5.09
C GLY A 73 -1.98 25.51 -5.22
N ASN A 74 -2.65 24.65 -5.99
CA ASN A 74 -2.09 23.33 -6.28
C ASN A 74 -0.94 23.44 -7.28
N GLY A 75 -0.01 22.50 -7.18
CA GLY A 75 1.04 22.33 -8.17
C GLY A 75 0.46 21.84 -9.49
N ALA A 76 1.01 22.33 -10.60
CA ALA A 76 0.66 21.85 -11.92
C ALA A 76 1.14 20.41 -12.13
N ASP A 77 0.32 19.57 -12.75
CA ASP A 77 0.69 18.21 -13.11
C ASP A 77 1.76 18.20 -14.20
N GLY A 78 2.64 17.20 -14.14
CA GLY A 78 3.59 16.92 -15.19
C GLY A 78 2.89 16.42 -16.45
N THR A 79 3.38 16.85 -17.61
CA THR A 79 2.81 16.45 -18.90
C THR A 79 2.86 14.92 -19.08
N PRO A 80 1.75 14.25 -19.39
CA PRO A 80 1.74 12.82 -19.65
C PRO A 80 2.65 12.42 -20.82
N GLY A 81 3.28 11.25 -20.72
CA GLY A 81 4.17 10.69 -21.74
C GLY A 81 5.55 11.34 -21.85
N THR A 82 5.90 12.29 -20.99
CA THR A 82 7.21 12.97 -21.00
C THR A 82 8.09 12.64 -19.79
N GLY A 83 7.51 12.00 -18.77
CA GLY A 83 8.18 11.82 -17.48
C GLY A 83 8.39 13.13 -16.71
N ALA A 84 7.71 14.23 -17.09
CA ALA A 84 7.85 15.51 -16.40
C ALA A 84 7.36 15.40 -14.96
N ASN A 85 8.11 16.00 -14.03
CA ASN A 85 7.70 16.06 -12.63
C ASN A 85 6.46 16.95 -12.47
N GLY A 86 5.61 16.59 -11.50
CA GLY A 86 4.59 17.48 -10.98
C GLY A 86 5.25 18.64 -10.23
N GLN A 87 4.70 19.84 -10.36
CA GLN A 87 5.15 21.00 -9.62
C GLN A 87 4.71 20.90 -8.17
N ASN A 88 5.45 21.55 -7.28
CA ASN A 88 5.04 21.65 -5.88
C ASN A 88 3.77 22.51 -5.75
N GLY A 89 2.96 22.21 -4.73
CA GLY A 89 1.88 23.08 -4.28
C GLY A 89 2.40 24.44 -3.80
N GLY A 90 1.47 25.34 -3.50
CA GLY A 90 1.75 26.66 -2.96
C GLY A 90 2.51 26.58 -1.65
N LEU A 91 3.22 27.65 -1.31
CA LEU A 91 4.12 27.69 -0.16
C LEU A 91 3.41 27.35 1.16
N LEU A 92 2.19 27.84 1.36
CA LEU A 92 1.39 27.57 2.56
C LEU A 92 0.28 26.55 2.30
N TRP A 93 -0.43 26.70 1.20
CA TRP A 93 -1.59 25.88 0.89
C TRP A 93 -1.55 25.34 -0.53
N GLY A 94 -1.77 24.04 -0.67
CA GLY A 94 -2.03 23.40 -1.95
C GLY A 94 -1.35 22.05 -2.08
N ASN A 95 -1.99 21.16 -2.82
CA ASN A 95 -1.45 19.84 -3.09
C ASN A 95 -0.34 19.92 -4.14
N GLY A 96 0.62 19.01 -4.07
CA GLY A 96 1.58 18.81 -5.14
C GLY A 96 0.91 18.25 -6.40
N GLY A 97 1.39 18.69 -7.57
CA GLY A 97 0.94 18.16 -8.85
C GLY A 97 1.37 16.71 -9.04
N ALA A 98 0.60 15.94 -9.79
CA ALA A 98 0.97 14.59 -10.18
C ALA A 98 2.16 14.60 -11.16
N GLY A 99 3.05 13.62 -11.04
CA GLY A 99 4.08 13.36 -12.03
C GLY A 99 3.48 12.84 -13.33
N GLY A 100 3.96 13.35 -14.46
CA GLY A 100 3.59 12.87 -15.79
C GLY A 100 4.07 11.44 -16.02
N SER A 101 3.29 10.62 -16.72
CA SER A 101 3.74 9.30 -17.13
C SER A 101 4.97 9.39 -18.04
N GLY A 102 5.84 8.38 -17.99
CA GLY A 102 6.98 8.27 -18.89
C GLY A 102 6.53 7.89 -20.31
N GLY A 103 7.20 8.45 -21.31
CA GLY A 103 7.14 7.95 -22.69
C GLY A 103 7.82 6.57 -22.81
N PRO A 104 7.80 5.93 -23.98
CA PRO A 104 8.40 4.60 -24.16
C PRO A 104 9.85 4.52 -23.64
N GLY A 105 10.10 3.61 -22.70
CA GLY A 105 11.39 3.40 -22.02
C GLY A 105 11.80 4.50 -21.03
N GLN A 106 11.00 5.55 -20.86
CA GLN A 106 11.31 6.68 -19.97
C GLN A 106 10.62 6.51 -18.62
N SER A 107 11.27 6.95 -17.56
CA SER A 107 10.68 6.95 -16.22
C SER A 107 9.47 7.90 -16.13
N GLY A 108 8.55 7.57 -15.23
CA GLY A 108 7.52 8.51 -14.81
C GLY A 108 8.12 9.64 -13.99
N GLY A 109 7.52 10.82 -14.07
CA GLY A 109 7.90 11.98 -13.28
C GLY A 109 7.56 11.78 -11.81
N SER A 110 8.34 12.38 -10.92
CA SER A 110 7.98 12.45 -9.50
C SER A 110 6.75 13.34 -9.30
N GLY A 111 5.95 13.03 -8.28
CA GLY A 111 4.91 13.93 -7.80
C GLY A 111 5.51 15.12 -7.06
N GLY A 112 4.87 16.27 -7.16
CA GLY A 112 5.26 17.49 -6.46
C GLY A 112 4.99 17.39 -4.96
N SER A 113 5.71 18.17 -4.17
CA SER A 113 5.45 18.27 -2.73
C SER A 113 4.22 19.15 -2.43
N GLY A 114 3.48 18.85 -1.36
CA GLY A 114 2.39 19.69 -0.86
C GLY A 114 2.87 21.01 -0.23
N GLY A 115 1.94 21.87 0.17
CA GLY A 115 2.22 23.13 0.87
C GLY A 115 2.58 22.94 2.35
N PHE A 116 3.16 23.99 2.97
CA PHE A 116 3.68 23.90 4.34
C PHE A 116 2.61 23.81 5.43
N LEU A 117 1.44 24.44 5.29
CA LEU A 117 0.38 24.33 6.29
C LEU A 117 -0.57 23.19 5.94
N PHE A 118 -1.01 23.16 4.68
CA PHE A 118 -1.92 22.15 4.15
C PHE A 118 -1.52 21.78 2.74
N GLY A 119 -1.38 20.48 2.48
CA GLY A 119 -1.19 19.97 1.13
C GLY A 119 -0.72 18.53 1.11
N ASP A 120 -1.44 17.70 0.37
CA ASP A 120 -1.00 16.35 0.06
C ASP A 120 0.15 16.40 -0.97
N GLY A 121 1.05 15.42 -0.89
CA GLY A 121 2.02 15.17 -1.95
C GLY A 121 1.35 14.63 -3.21
N GLY A 122 1.83 15.08 -4.37
CA GLY A 122 1.33 14.63 -5.66
C GLY A 122 1.68 13.16 -5.93
N ARG A 123 0.85 12.47 -6.73
CA ARG A 123 1.13 11.09 -7.14
C ARG A 123 2.34 11.03 -8.09
N GLY A 124 3.18 10.01 -7.97
CA GLY A 124 4.22 9.72 -8.95
C GLY A 124 3.68 9.17 -10.27
N GLY A 125 4.26 9.60 -11.39
CA GLY A 125 3.89 9.16 -12.73
C GLY A 125 4.28 7.71 -13.00
N THR A 126 3.52 7.00 -13.83
CA THR A 126 3.86 5.63 -14.23
C THR A 126 5.08 5.62 -15.15
N GLY A 127 5.97 4.65 -14.99
CA GLY A 127 7.05 4.39 -15.93
C GLY A 127 6.52 3.95 -17.30
N GLY A 128 7.16 4.40 -18.37
CA GLY A 128 6.78 4.03 -19.73
C GLY A 128 7.28 2.64 -20.11
N ASN A 129 6.46 1.90 -20.86
CA ASN A 129 6.82 0.55 -21.31
C ASN A 129 8.07 0.58 -22.20
N ALA A 130 8.86 -0.49 -22.17
CA ALA A 130 10.06 -0.61 -22.99
C ALA A 130 9.76 -0.59 -24.50
N ILE A 131 10.73 -0.12 -25.28
CA ILE A 131 10.77 -0.36 -26.73
C ILE A 131 11.54 -1.65 -26.97
N GLY A 132 10.88 -2.66 -27.55
CA GLY A 132 11.51 -3.96 -27.85
C GLY A 132 11.93 -4.73 -26.58
N ALA A 133 13.15 -5.29 -26.59
CA ALA A 133 13.75 -5.99 -25.44
C ALA A 133 14.51 -5.05 -24.49
N GLY A 134 14.22 -3.74 -24.55
CA GLY A 134 14.88 -2.72 -23.73
C GLY A 134 14.42 -2.71 -22.27
N VAL A 135 15.02 -1.79 -21.51
CA VAL A 135 14.62 -1.48 -20.13
C VAL A 135 13.38 -0.58 -20.17
N ALA A 136 12.35 -0.92 -19.40
CA ALA A 136 11.19 -0.06 -19.22
C ALA A 136 11.49 1.02 -18.18
N GLY A 137 10.74 2.11 -18.23
CA GLY A 137 10.91 3.23 -17.32
C GLY A 137 10.52 2.89 -15.88
N PHE A 138 11.21 3.47 -14.91
CA PHE A 138 10.84 3.39 -13.51
C PHE A 138 9.57 4.19 -13.22
N GLY A 139 8.81 3.76 -12.22
CA GLY A 139 7.76 4.59 -11.64
C GLY A 139 8.35 5.83 -10.98
N GLY A 140 7.68 6.97 -11.12
CA GLY A 140 8.05 8.19 -10.42
C GLY A 140 7.70 8.10 -8.94
N ASN A 141 8.50 8.71 -8.08
CA ASN A 141 8.19 8.75 -6.64
C ASN A 141 6.95 9.60 -6.37
N GLY A 142 6.18 9.24 -5.35
CA GLY A 142 5.17 10.11 -4.78
C GLY A 142 5.81 11.32 -4.11
N GLY A 143 5.14 12.47 -4.21
CA GLY A 143 5.56 13.70 -3.55
C GLY A 143 5.35 13.62 -2.04
N ASN A 144 6.12 14.39 -1.28
CA ASN A 144 5.94 14.46 0.17
C ASN A 144 4.89 15.51 0.53
N ALA A 145 4.13 15.28 1.60
CA ALA A 145 3.51 16.38 2.33
C ALA A 145 4.59 17.01 3.22
N VAL A 146 5.33 18.01 2.69
CA VAL A 146 6.46 18.66 3.40
C VAL A 146 6.03 19.55 4.59
N GLY A 147 4.72 19.68 4.79
CA GLY A 147 4.11 20.61 5.73
C GLY A 147 3.53 19.96 6.99
N LEU A 148 2.66 20.73 7.66
CA LEU A 148 1.99 20.38 8.90
C LEU A 148 0.91 19.32 8.66
N LEU A 149 0.08 19.52 7.64
CA LEU A 149 -1.11 18.71 7.38
C LEU A 149 -1.11 18.24 5.92
N GLY A 150 -1.14 16.93 5.71
CA GLY A 150 -1.23 16.33 4.39
C GLY A 150 -0.65 14.93 4.32
N ASN A 151 -1.10 14.13 3.38
CA ASN A 151 -0.62 12.78 3.15
C ASN A 151 0.47 12.77 2.08
N GLY A 152 1.38 11.82 2.17
CA GLY A 152 2.33 11.54 1.12
C GLY A 152 1.65 11.00 -0.14
N GLY A 153 2.18 11.38 -1.30
CA GLY A 153 1.71 10.91 -2.59
C GLY A 153 2.03 9.45 -2.83
N VAL A 154 1.17 8.76 -3.57
CA VAL A 154 1.41 7.37 -4.00
C VAL A 154 2.52 7.32 -5.04
N GLY A 155 3.40 6.32 -4.96
CA GLY A 155 4.42 6.04 -5.97
C GLY A 155 3.83 5.53 -7.30
N GLY A 156 4.47 5.89 -8.40
CA GLY A 156 4.12 5.44 -9.73
C GLY A 156 4.46 3.97 -9.95
N THR A 157 3.69 3.26 -10.76
CA THR A 157 4.04 1.89 -11.16
C THR A 157 5.19 1.91 -12.16
N GLY A 158 6.08 0.91 -12.12
CA GLY A 158 7.10 0.72 -13.14
C GLY A 158 6.52 0.28 -14.49
N GLY A 159 7.21 0.62 -15.58
CA GLY A 159 6.83 0.24 -16.94
C GLY A 159 7.08 -1.24 -17.22
N ALA A 160 6.32 -1.84 -18.14
CA ALA A 160 6.50 -3.24 -18.52
C ALA A 160 7.46 -3.41 -19.71
N SER A 161 8.15 -4.55 -19.78
CA SER A 161 8.99 -4.97 -20.90
C SER A 161 8.80 -6.45 -21.22
N VAL A 162 8.21 -6.80 -22.36
CA VAL A 162 7.89 -8.21 -22.68
C VAL A 162 9.15 -9.11 -22.71
N ASN A 163 10.26 -8.61 -23.27
CA ASN A 163 11.49 -9.37 -23.48
C ASN A 163 12.72 -8.79 -22.75
N GLY A 164 12.54 -7.71 -21.99
CA GLY A 164 13.63 -7.00 -21.32
C GLY A 164 13.37 -6.82 -19.84
N VAL A 165 13.91 -5.74 -19.27
CA VAL A 165 13.78 -5.45 -17.84
C VAL A 165 12.56 -4.58 -17.60
N GLY A 166 11.64 -5.02 -16.75
CA GLY A 166 10.55 -4.19 -16.24
C GLY A 166 11.09 -3.11 -15.31
N GLY A 167 10.51 -1.92 -15.32
CA GLY A 167 10.94 -0.85 -14.44
C GLY A 167 10.47 -1.10 -13.01
N ASP A 168 11.25 -0.69 -12.02
CA ASP A 168 10.82 -0.71 -10.63
C ASP A 168 9.70 0.30 -10.39
N GLY A 169 8.90 0.09 -9.34
CA GLY A 169 7.96 1.07 -8.85
C GLY A 169 8.66 2.32 -8.28
N GLY A 170 7.92 3.42 -8.13
CA GLY A 170 8.37 4.61 -7.43
C GLY A 170 8.05 4.55 -5.94
N PHE A 171 8.89 5.11 -5.09
CA PHE A 171 8.63 5.16 -3.64
C PHE A 171 7.37 5.98 -3.31
N GLY A 172 6.67 5.59 -2.25
CA GLY A 172 5.63 6.44 -1.66
C GLY A 172 6.23 7.68 -0.99
N GLY A 173 5.50 8.79 -1.01
CA GLY A 173 5.90 10.02 -0.32
C GLY A 173 5.64 9.96 1.17
N ASN A 174 6.36 10.75 1.97
CA ASN A 174 6.12 10.86 3.41
C ASN A 174 4.91 11.78 3.71
N GLY A 175 4.19 11.47 4.78
CA GLY A 175 3.11 12.31 5.33
C GLY A 175 3.62 13.53 6.11
N GLY A 176 2.70 14.45 6.38
CA GLY A 176 2.94 15.71 7.06
C GLY A 176 3.28 15.59 8.55
N PHE A 177 3.94 16.63 9.07
CA PHE A 177 4.54 16.65 10.40
C PHE A 177 3.53 16.54 11.56
N LEU A 178 2.31 17.08 11.43
CA LEU A 178 1.30 17.05 12.51
C LEU A 178 0.18 16.05 12.27
N LEU A 179 -0.36 16.01 11.05
CA LEU A 179 -1.26 14.96 10.58
C LEU A 179 -0.88 14.57 9.15
N GLY A 180 -0.70 13.28 8.88
CA GLY A 180 -0.40 12.80 7.55
C GLY A 180 0.07 11.36 7.47
N ASN A 181 -0.59 10.57 6.62
CA ASN A 181 -0.13 9.22 6.30
C ASN A 181 0.95 9.25 5.22
N GLY A 182 1.83 8.25 5.22
CA GLY A 182 2.72 7.97 4.11
C GLY A 182 1.94 7.43 2.89
N GLY A 183 2.46 7.72 1.71
CA GLY A 183 1.91 7.23 0.45
C GLY A 183 2.31 5.78 0.19
N ILE A 184 1.48 5.05 -0.54
CA ILE A 184 1.76 3.67 -0.95
C ILE A 184 2.92 3.63 -1.95
N GLY A 185 3.79 2.63 -1.86
CA GLY A 185 4.83 2.36 -2.83
C GLY A 185 4.30 1.84 -4.16
N GLY A 186 4.94 2.22 -5.27
CA GLY A 186 4.56 1.80 -6.61
C GLY A 186 4.88 0.32 -6.86
N ALA A 187 4.02 -0.36 -7.63
CA ALA A 187 4.30 -1.72 -8.06
C ALA A 187 5.40 -1.75 -9.13
N GLY A 188 6.19 -2.82 -9.13
CA GLY A 188 7.16 -3.12 -10.17
C GLY A 188 6.50 -3.53 -11.48
N GLY A 189 7.15 -3.18 -12.59
CA GLY A 189 6.72 -3.50 -13.93
C GLY A 189 7.06 -4.94 -14.32
N ASN A 190 6.22 -5.55 -15.16
CA ASN A 190 6.44 -6.92 -15.61
C ASN A 190 7.61 -6.99 -16.61
N GLY A 191 8.37 -8.09 -16.63
CA GLY A 191 9.30 -8.33 -17.74
C GLY A 191 10.06 -9.66 -17.74
N PHE A 192 11.13 -9.79 -18.52
CA PHE A 192 12.01 -10.96 -18.41
C PHE A 192 12.74 -10.94 -17.06
N VAL A 193 13.32 -9.79 -16.71
CA VAL A 193 13.62 -9.42 -15.32
C VAL A 193 12.54 -8.44 -14.91
N ALA A 194 11.67 -8.83 -14.00
CA ALA A 194 10.60 -7.96 -13.56
C ALA A 194 11.13 -6.93 -12.55
N GLY A 195 10.52 -5.74 -12.58
CA GLY A 195 10.86 -4.65 -11.67
C GLY A 195 10.38 -4.94 -10.26
N TRP A 196 11.04 -4.32 -9.30
CA TRP A 196 10.71 -4.46 -7.89
C TRP A 196 9.57 -3.52 -7.50
N GLY A 197 8.79 -3.94 -6.51
CA GLY A 197 7.92 -3.03 -5.80
C GLY A 197 8.75 -2.06 -4.97
N ALA A 198 8.33 -0.81 -4.91
CA ALA A 198 9.01 0.20 -4.11
C ALA A 198 8.42 0.30 -2.71
N ALA A 199 9.21 0.82 -1.78
CA ALA A 199 8.75 1.01 -0.40
C ALA A 199 7.63 2.06 -0.30
N GLY A 200 6.75 1.86 0.67
CA GLY A 200 5.80 2.89 1.09
C GLY A 200 6.50 4.02 1.85
N GLY A 201 5.89 5.20 1.81
CA GLY A 201 6.39 6.36 2.54
C GLY A 201 6.06 6.30 4.02
N ASN A 202 6.76 7.09 4.83
CA ASN A 202 6.52 7.12 6.27
C ASN A 202 5.40 8.10 6.63
N GLY A 203 4.57 7.73 7.60
CA GLY A 203 3.64 8.64 8.27
C GLY A 203 4.27 9.24 9.52
N SER A 204 5.39 9.97 9.39
CA SER A 204 6.21 10.48 10.52
C SER A 204 5.57 11.61 11.34
N SER A 205 4.25 11.53 11.53
CA SER A 205 3.42 12.61 12.04
C SER A 205 3.38 12.65 13.56
N LEU A 206 3.18 13.85 14.11
CA LEU A 206 3.11 14.08 15.54
C LEU A 206 1.79 13.56 16.08
N ILE A 207 0.62 13.97 15.59
CA ILE A 207 -0.66 13.53 16.16
C ILE A 207 -1.16 12.24 15.50
N TYR A 208 -1.04 12.10 14.18
CA TYR A 208 -1.50 10.90 13.47
C TYR A 208 -0.88 10.77 12.08
N GLY A 209 -0.23 9.65 11.82
CA GLY A 209 0.33 9.28 10.53
C GLY A 209 0.64 7.79 10.45
N LEU A 210 -0.09 7.09 9.58
CA LEU A 210 0.21 5.70 9.26
C LEU A 210 1.31 5.62 8.19
N GLY A 211 2.14 4.58 8.22
CA GLY A 211 3.00 4.26 7.08
C GLY A 211 2.17 3.93 5.82
N GLY A 212 2.77 4.09 4.65
CA GLY A 212 2.21 3.58 3.40
C GLY A 212 2.62 2.13 3.16
N THR A 213 1.76 1.32 2.55
CA THR A 213 2.11 -0.07 2.20
C THR A 213 3.19 -0.13 1.13
N GLY A 214 3.98 -1.20 1.12
CA GLY A 214 4.92 -1.48 0.04
C GLY A 214 4.23 -1.85 -1.28
N GLY A 215 4.87 -1.55 -2.40
CA GLY A 215 4.39 -1.90 -3.74
C GLY A 215 4.61 -3.39 -4.05
N ALA A 216 3.75 -3.99 -4.87
CA ALA A 216 3.96 -5.37 -5.30
C ALA A 216 5.14 -5.50 -6.29
N GLY A 217 5.85 -6.63 -6.26
CA GLY A 217 6.86 -6.97 -7.27
C GLY A 217 6.24 -7.30 -8.63
N GLY A 218 6.95 -6.99 -9.71
CA GLY A 218 6.51 -7.28 -11.08
C GLY A 218 6.57 -8.76 -11.42
N SER A 219 5.77 -9.20 -12.39
CA SER A 219 5.71 -10.59 -12.85
C SER A 219 6.69 -10.85 -14.00
N SER A 220 7.30 -12.03 -14.03
CA SER A 220 8.09 -12.48 -15.17
C SER A 220 7.22 -13.04 -16.30
N LEU A 221 7.46 -12.61 -17.56
CA LEU A 221 6.54 -12.84 -18.68
C LEU A 221 6.98 -13.91 -19.71
N ASN A 222 8.21 -14.43 -19.61
CA ASN A 222 8.79 -15.29 -20.66
C ASN A 222 8.99 -16.76 -20.22
N PHE A 223 8.92 -17.68 -21.18
CA PHE A 223 9.10 -19.11 -20.98
C PHE A 223 10.59 -19.43 -20.86
N VAL A 224 11.00 -19.77 -19.63
CA VAL A 224 12.33 -20.19 -19.15
C VAL A 224 13.22 -19.02 -18.65
N ASN A 225 13.67 -19.12 -17.38
CA ASN A 225 14.67 -18.27 -16.70
C ASN A 225 14.34 -16.79 -16.39
N GLY A 226 13.09 -16.32 -16.52
CA GLY A 226 12.73 -14.96 -16.09
C GLY A 226 12.75 -14.77 -14.57
N LEU A 227 13.27 -13.63 -14.09
CA LEU A 227 13.33 -13.27 -12.66
C LEU A 227 12.09 -12.46 -12.26
N ALA A 228 11.41 -12.89 -11.21
CA ALA A 228 10.29 -12.15 -10.62
C ALA A 228 10.77 -10.98 -9.75
N GLY A 229 9.94 -9.94 -9.66
CA GLY A 229 10.21 -8.77 -8.85
C GLY A 229 9.98 -9.04 -7.36
N VAL A 230 10.78 -8.43 -6.51
CA VAL A 230 10.57 -8.46 -5.05
C VAL A 230 9.50 -7.43 -4.67
N GLY A 231 8.68 -7.73 -3.66
CA GLY A 231 7.76 -6.76 -3.08
C GLY A 231 8.49 -5.67 -2.30
N GLY A 232 7.98 -4.45 -2.32
CA GLY A 232 8.55 -3.33 -1.60
C GLY A 232 8.21 -3.36 -0.11
N ASP A 233 9.01 -2.69 0.70
CA ASP A 233 8.80 -2.65 2.14
C ASP A 233 7.66 -1.70 2.54
N GLY A 234 6.96 -2.01 3.63
CA GLY A 234 6.02 -1.09 4.25
C GLY A 234 6.72 0.09 4.92
N GLY A 235 6.09 1.27 4.87
CA GLY A 235 6.55 2.46 5.56
C GLY A 235 6.29 2.39 7.07
N SER A 236 7.06 3.14 7.85
CA SER A 236 6.83 3.34 9.28
C SER A 236 5.82 4.47 9.51
N GLY A 237 5.11 4.47 10.63
CA GLY A 237 4.14 5.52 10.99
C GLY A 237 4.24 5.92 12.45
N GLY A 238 3.79 7.13 12.78
CA GLY A 238 3.75 7.71 14.12
C GLY A 238 2.42 8.40 14.41
N ALA A 239 1.92 8.27 15.63
CA ALA A 239 0.74 8.94 16.15
C ALA A 239 0.95 9.36 17.63
N LEU A 240 0.26 10.43 18.04
CA LEU A 240 0.23 10.98 19.40
C LEU A 240 1.62 11.27 20.00
N PHE A 241 2.34 12.24 19.47
CA PHE A 241 3.72 12.63 19.78
C PHE A 241 4.72 11.47 19.67
N ASN A 242 4.53 10.62 18.66
CA ASN A 242 5.25 9.35 18.50
C ASN A 242 5.07 8.41 19.71
N PHE A 243 4.04 8.59 20.56
CA PHE A 243 3.75 7.60 21.58
C PHE A 243 3.22 6.31 20.98
N ILE A 244 2.43 6.40 19.93
CA ILE A 244 1.99 5.26 19.15
C ILE A 244 2.77 5.30 17.84
N GLY A 245 3.22 4.15 17.35
CA GLY A 245 3.75 4.07 16.00
C GLY A 245 3.29 2.80 15.32
N THR A 246 2.96 2.92 14.03
CA THR A 246 2.27 1.89 13.25
C THR A 246 2.96 1.72 11.91
N GLY A 247 3.61 0.58 11.73
CA GLY A 247 4.13 0.16 10.44
C GLY A 247 3.03 -0.30 9.52
N ALA A 248 3.24 -0.13 8.22
CA ALA A 248 2.36 -0.64 7.19
C ALA A 248 2.87 -1.96 6.61
N ASP A 249 2.00 -2.67 5.90
CA ASP A 249 2.34 -3.98 5.34
C ASP A 249 3.33 -3.86 4.17
N GLY A 250 4.17 -4.89 4.03
CA GLY A 250 5.02 -5.10 2.87
C GLY A 250 4.22 -5.53 1.64
N GLY A 251 4.74 -5.23 0.45
CA GLY A 251 4.15 -5.61 -0.83
C GLY A 251 4.35 -7.08 -1.15
N ALA A 252 3.43 -7.68 -1.92
CA ALA A 252 3.58 -9.07 -2.36
C ALA A 252 4.73 -9.21 -3.38
N GLY A 253 5.38 -10.39 -3.39
CA GLY A 253 6.35 -10.75 -4.41
C GLY A 253 5.71 -11.03 -5.77
N GLY A 254 6.48 -10.82 -6.83
CA GLY A 254 6.04 -11.00 -8.21
C GLY A 254 5.92 -12.46 -8.64
N ALA A 255 5.10 -12.71 -9.66
CA ALA A 255 4.96 -14.03 -10.26
C ALA A 255 6.18 -14.39 -11.14
N ALA A 256 6.51 -15.67 -11.26
CA ALA A 256 7.54 -16.21 -12.14
C ALA A 256 7.01 -17.31 -13.09
N VAL A 257 7.45 -17.30 -14.35
CA VAL A 257 7.09 -18.30 -15.38
C VAL A 257 8.34 -19.03 -15.88
N GLY A 258 8.33 -20.35 -15.94
CA GLY A 258 9.44 -21.21 -16.43
C GLY A 258 9.89 -22.28 -15.42
N ALA A 259 10.31 -23.45 -15.91
CA ALA A 259 10.75 -24.57 -15.07
C ALA A 259 12.03 -24.19 -14.29
N GLY A 260 12.01 -24.33 -12.96
CA GLY A 260 13.12 -23.95 -12.07
C GLY A 260 13.15 -22.50 -11.62
N ASN A 261 12.17 -21.66 -12.02
CA ASN A 261 12.12 -20.28 -11.56
C ASN A 261 11.58 -20.13 -10.14
N ILE A 262 11.97 -19.04 -9.49
CA ILE A 262 11.58 -18.68 -8.13
C ILE A 262 10.63 -17.48 -8.21
N GLY A 263 9.47 -17.60 -7.54
CA GLY A 263 8.59 -16.45 -7.31
C GLY A 263 9.31 -15.35 -6.54
N GLY A 264 8.88 -14.10 -6.72
CA GLY A 264 9.49 -12.96 -6.06
C GLY A 264 9.34 -13.04 -4.54
N GLN A 265 10.29 -12.48 -3.79
CA GLN A 265 10.12 -12.41 -2.34
C GLN A 265 9.05 -11.38 -1.97
N GLY A 266 8.28 -11.63 -0.92
CA GLY A 266 7.45 -10.60 -0.31
C GLY A 266 8.29 -9.51 0.36
N GLY A 267 7.81 -8.28 0.34
CA GLY A 267 8.44 -7.14 1.00
C GLY A 267 8.28 -7.18 2.52
N GLN A 268 9.15 -6.48 3.23
CA GLN A 268 9.13 -6.43 4.68
C GLN A 268 7.99 -5.56 5.20
N GLY A 269 7.42 -5.90 6.35
CA GLY A 269 6.52 -5.01 7.08
C GLY A 269 7.27 -3.82 7.66
N GLY A 270 6.64 -2.65 7.68
CA GLY A 270 7.19 -1.44 8.30
C GLY A 270 7.29 -1.57 9.82
N GLY A 271 8.28 -0.89 10.42
CA GLY A 271 8.41 -0.84 11.88
C GLY A 271 7.34 0.05 12.51
N GLY A 272 6.85 -0.32 13.70
CA GLY A 272 5.96 0.54 14.46
C GLY A 272 6.68 1.73 15.06
N GLY A 273 7.83 1.56 15.72
CA GLY A 273 8.73 2.67 16.09
C GLY A 273 8.23 3.68 17.13
N GLY A 274 7.03 3.52 17.70
CA GLY A 274 6.49 4.38 18.75
C GLY A 274 7.24 4.25 20.09
N ILE A 275 7.20 5.28 20.94
CA ILE A 275 7.86 5.30 22.24
C ILE A 275 7.09 4.44 23.26
N LEU A 276 5.75 4.56 23.28
CA LEU A 276 4.91 3.86 24.25
C LEU A 276 4.27 2.61 23.66
N PHE A 277 3.71 2.69 22.46
CA PHE A 277 3.06 1.61 21.72
C PHE A 277 3.66 1.50 20.32
N GLY A 278 4.13 0.32 19.94
CA GLY A 278 4.56 0.01 18.57
C GLY A 278 3.71 -1.10 17.96
N LEU A 279 3.21 -0.89 16.75
CA LEU A 279 2.53 -1.92 15.96
C LEU A 279 3.31 -2.12 14.67
N GLY A 280 3.85 -3.31 14.47
CA GLY A 280 4.61 -3.66 13.26
C GLY A 280 3.66 -4.01 12.12
N GLY A 281 4.01 -3.62 10.90
CA GLY A 281 3.28 -4.03 9.70
C GLY A 281 3.53 -5.50 9.35
N HIS A 282 2.62 -6.14 8.63
CA HIS A 282 2.79 -7.51 8.19
C HIS A 282 3.79 -7.60 7.03
N GLY A 283 4.53 -8.71 6.96
CA GLY A 283 5.33 -9.04 5.78
C GLY A 283 4.44 -9.38 4.59
N GLY A 284 4.89 -9.01 3.39
CA GLY A 284 4.20 -9.33 2.14
C GLY A 284 4.26 -10.81 1.82
N ALA A 285 3.24 -11.34 1.14
CA ALA A 285 3.25 -12.72 0.67
C ALA A 285 4.32 -12.94 -0.42
N GLY A 286 4.88 -14.14 -0.46
CA GLY A 286 5.78 -14.57 -1.52
C GLY A 286 5.07 -14.71 -2.87
N GLY A 287 5.81 -14.50 -3.94
CA GLY A 287 5.35 -14.54 -5.31
C GLY A 287 5.12 -15.94 -5.83
N THR A 288 4.31 -16.07 -6.87
CA THR A 288 3.89 -17.36 -7.41
C THR A 288 4.89 -17.90 -8.44
N ALA A 289 5.11 -19.21 -8.48
CA ALA A 289 5.72 -19.91 -9.61
C ALA A 289 4.62 -20.58 -10.45
N LEU A 290 4.42 -20.11 -11.68
CA LEU A 290 3.31 -20.53 -12.56
C LEU A 290 3.62 -21.78 -13.40
N THR A 291 4.83 -22.33 -13.32
CA THR A 291 5.23 -23.50 -14.13
C THR A 291 5.59 -24.67 -13.23
N ALA A 292 5.26 -25.88 -13.70
CA ALA A 292 5.60 -27.12 -13.01
C ALA A 292 7.11 -27.19 -12.71
N GLY A 293 7.45 -27.67 -11.52
CA GLY A 293 8.84 -27.71 -11.03
C GLY A 293 9.42 -26.37 -10.57
N GLY A 294 8.66 -25.27 -10.62
CA GLY A 294 9.08 -23.98 -10.07
C GLY A 294 9.00 -23.91 -8.54
N THR A 295 9.56 -22.85 -7.96
CA THR A 295 9.57 -22.61 -6.51
C THR A 295 8.81 -21.35 -6.15
N GLY A 296 7.90 -21.43 -5.18
CA GLY A 296 7.22 -20.25 -4.67
C GLY A 296 8.22 -19.30 -4.00
N GLY A 297 7.98 -18.00 -4.11
CA GLY A 297 8.81 -17.00 -3.45
C GLY A 297 8.67 -17.07 -1.93
N PRO A 298 9.70 -16.70 -1.15
CA PRO A 298 9.56 -16.57 0.29
C PRO A 298 8.66 -15.39 0.66
N GLY A 299 7.91 -15.50 1.75
CA GLY A 299 7.22 -14.37 2.35
C GLY A 299 8.18 -13.38 3.03
N GLY A 300 7.78 -12.11 3.09
CA GLY A 300 8.52 -11.06 3.79
C GLY A 300 8.39 -11.20 5.30
N TYR A 301 9.31 -10.61 6.06
CA TYR A 301 9.25 -10.58 7.51
C TYR A 301 8.26 -9.53 7.99
N GLY A 302 7.68 -9.78 9.17
CA GLY A 302 6.87 -8.79 9.86
C GLY A 302 7.74 -7.67 10.44
N GLY A 303 7.16 -6.49 10.60
CA GLY A 303 7.82 -5.32 11.13
C GLY A 303 8.08 -5.40 12.63
N ASP A 304 9.23 -4.88 13.03
CA ASP A 304 9.70 -4.91 14.42
C ASP A 304 9.27 -3.67 15.23
N ASN A 305 9.11 -3.86 16.54
CA ASN A 305 8.85 -2.78 17.51
C ASN A 305 9.89 -2.68 18.62
N GLY A 306 10.93 -3.51 18.55
CA GLY A 306 12.02 -3.57 19.49
C GLY A 306 13.21 -4.28 18.88
N TYR A 307 14.40 -3.94 19.36
CA TYR A 307 15.65 -4.59 19.02
C TYR A 307 16.43 -4.80 20.32
N VAL A 308 17.03 -5.97 20.46
CA VAL A 308 17.86 -6.35 21.60
C VAL A 308 19.12 -6.99 21.04
N PHE A 309 20.27 -6.42 21.34
CA PHE A 309 21.56 -7.00 21.00
C PHE A 309 22.55 -6.87 22.14
N SER A 310 23.37 -7.90 22.26
CA SER A 310 24.49 -7.95 23.19
C SER A 310 25.77 -7.84 22.38
N ASP A 311 26.66 -6.94 22.77
CA ASP A 311 28.01 -6.83 22.19
C ASP A 311 28.96 -7.92 22.72
N GLY A 312 28.46 -8.85 23.53
CA GLY A 312 29.26 -9.91 24.16
C GLY A 312 30.08 -9.44 25.36
N ALA A 313 30.08 -8.14 25.70
CA ALA A 313 30.76 -7.59 26.86
C ALA A 313 29.85 -7.44 28.10
N GLY A 314 28.68 -8.09 28.08
CA GLY A 314 27.69 -8.03 29.16
C GLY A 314 26.78 -6.80 29.11
N SER A 315 26.93 -5.94 28.10
CA SER A 315 26.04 -4.79 27.85
C SER A 315 24.92 -5.20 26.91
N ILE A 316 23.67 -5.00 27.33
CA ILE A 316 22.49 -5.21 26.49
C ILE A 316 22.08 -3.84 25.97
N TYR A 317 22.21 -3.65 24.66
CA TYR A 317 21.65 -2.49 23.97
C TYR A 317 20.26 -2.89 23.49
N ALA A 318 19.26 -2.15 23.96
CA ALA A 318 17.89 -2.40 23.56
C ALA A 318 17.16 -1.08 23.28
N GLY A 319 16.43 -1.05 22.18
CA GLY A 319 15.67 0.11 21.72
C GLY A 319 14.36 -0.34 21.10
N GLY A 320 13.28 0.38 21.36
CA GLY A 320 11.94 -0.01 20.92
C GLY A 320 10.85 0.61 21.76
N SER A 321 9.61 0.37 21.34
CA SER A 321 8.40 0.76 22.06
C SER A 321 8.29 0.09 23.43
N LEU A 322 7.72 0.75 24.44
CA LEU A 322 7.51 0.14 25.75
C LEU A 322 6.57 -1.08 25.67
N PHE A 323 5.46 -0.91 24.96
CA PHE A 323 4.50 -1.94 24.58
C PHE A 323 4.56 -2.13 23.07
N GLY A 324 4.61 -3.36 22.56
CA GLY A 324 4.62 -3.53 21.11
C GLY A 324 4.12 -4.86 20.61
N ILE A 325 3.52 -4.83 19.42
CA ILE A 325 2.98 -5.99 18.70
C ILE A 325 3.75 -6.12 17.40
N GLY A 326 4.62 -7.12 17.30
CA GLY A 326 5.35 -7.43 16.08
C GLY A 326 4.41 -7.81 14.94
N GLY A 327 4.77 -7.41 13.72
CA GLY A 327 4.02 -7.79 12.53
C GLY A 327 4.11 -9.28 12.26
N ALA A 328 3.06 -9.89 11.69
CA ALA A 328 3.19 -11.27 11.21
C ALA A 328 4.09 -11.34 9.97
N GLY A 329 4.86 -12.42 9.83
CA GLY A 329 5.56 -12.73 8.59
C GLY A 329 4.57 -13.10 7.48
N GLY A 330 4.92 -12.76 6.25
CA GLY A 330 4.14 -13.08 5.07
C GLY A 330 4.16 -14.57 4.75
N ASP A 331 3.08 -15.08 4.17
CA ASP A 331 3.03 -16.47 3.73
C ASP A 331 3.94 -16.72 2.52
N GLY A 332 4.42 -17.95 2.39
CA GLY A 332 5.17 -18.41 1.24
C GLY A 332 4.33 -18.43 -0.04
N GLY A 333 5.00 -18.21 -1.17
CA GLY A 333 4.40 -18.12 -2.48
C GLY A 333 3.95 -19.46 -3.05
N VAL A 334 2.98 -19.38 -3.95
CA VAL A 334 2.38 -20.54 -4.62
C VAL A 334 3.39 -21.22 -5.54
N ALA A 335 3.36 -22.55 -5.62
CA ALA A 335 4.05 -23.33 -6.64
C ALA A 335 3.09 -24.32 -7.33
N GLN A 336 3.41 -24.71 -8.56
CA GLN A 336 2.68 -25.73 -9.32
C GLN A 336 3.22 -27.14 -9.06
N ALA A 337 2.52 -28.16 -9.58
CA ALA A 337 2.87 -29.57 -9.42
C ALA A 337 4.35 -29.87 -9.74
N GLY A 338 4.95 -30.76 -8.95
CA GLY A 338 6.38 -31.10 -8.99
C GLY A 338 7.31 -29.98 -8.49
N GLY A 339 6.78 -28.83 -8.10
CA GLY A 339 7.55 -27.69 -7.58
C GLY A 339 7.75 -27.70 -6.06
N HIS A 340 8.38 -26.65 -5.56
CA HIS A 340 8.61 -26.40 -4.14
C HIS A 340 7.73 -25.24 -3.67
N GLY A 341 6.93 -25.42 -2.62
CA GLY A 341 6.19 -24.31 -2.01
C GLY A 341 7.14 -23.26 -1.44
N GLY A 342 6.73 -21.98 -1.51
CA GLY A 342 7.50 -20.89 -0.90
C GLY A 342 7.53 -21.01 0.61
N THR A 343 8.61 -20.55 1.25
CA THR A 343 8.71 -20.51 2.71
C THR A 343 8.00 -19.28 3.27
N GLY A 344 7.43 -19.37 4.46
CA GLY A 344 6.90 -18.19 5.13
C GLY A 344 8.01 -17.25 5.61
N GLY A 345 7.66 -16.01 5.96
CA GLY A 345 8.55 -15.04 6.56
C GLY A 345 8.56 -15.10 8.09
N LEU A 346 9.63 -14.61 8.71
CA LEU A 346 9.72 -14.46 10.16
C LEU A 346 8.66 -13.48 10.70
N GLY A 347 8.12 -13.78 11.88
CA GLY A 347 7.33 -12.82 12.63
C GLY A 347 8.22 -11.72 13.23
N GLY A 348 7.70 -10.50 13.25
CA GLY A 348 8.38 -9.34 13.82
C GLY A 348 8.43 -9.34 15.34
N LEU A 349 9.37 -8.61 15.89
CA LEU A 349 9.60 -8.47 17.33
C LEU A 349 8.52 -7.58 17.99
N GLY A 350 8.08 -8.00 19.16
CA GLY A 350 7.23 -7.22 20.05
C GLY A 350 7.97 -6.02 20.68
N GLY A 351 7.29 -5.35 21.62
CA GLY A 351 7.86 -4.21 22.36
C GLY A 351 8.97 -4.59 23.33
N LEU A 352 9.72 -3.58 23.77
CA LEU A 352 10.86 -3.69 24.66
C LEU A 352 10.49 -4.31 26.01
N VAL A 353 9.51 -3.77 26.74
CA VAL A 353 9.16 -4.24 28.09
C VAL A 353 7.97 -5.18 28.07
N PHE A 354 6.93 -4.84 27.31
CA PHE A 354 5.74 -5.65 27.08
C PHE A 354 5.62 -5.94 25.58
N GLY A 355 5.80 -7.19 25.18
CA GLY A 355 5.82 -7.54 23.76
C GLY A 355 4.90 -8.69 23.39
N LEU A 356 4.12 -8.52 22.33
CA LEU A 356 3.51 -9.62 21.58
C LEU A 356 4.34 -9.82 20.32
N GLY A 357 4.95 -10.99 20.18
CA GLY A 357 5.67 -11.35 18.97
C GLY A 357 4.71 -11.63 17.82
N GLY A 358 5.09 -11.23 16.61
CA GLY A 358 4.31 -11.50 15.41
C GLY A 358 4.33 -12.98 15.04
N HIS A 359 3.27 -13.48 14.41
CA HIS A 359 3.25 -14.86 13.93
C HIS A 359 4.26 -15.06 12.79
N GLY A 360 4.89 -16.23 12.72
CA GLY A 360 5.66 -16.64 11.56
C GLY A 360 4.71 -16.94 10.40
N GLY A 361 5.11 -16.57 9.19
CA GLY A 361 4.37 -16.88 7.97
C GLY A 361 4.35 -18.37 7.69
N ASN A 362 3.26 -18.83 7.07
CA ASN A 362 3.11 -20.23 6.70
C ASN A 362 3.91 -20.53 5.42
N GLY A 363 4.39 -21.76 5.29
CA GLY A 363 4.88 -22.26 4.02
C GLY A 363 3.72 -22.67 3.10
N PHE A 364 3.89 -22.49 1.79
CA PHE A 364 2.86 -22.87 0.83
C PHE A 364 2.76 -24.39 0.67
N GLY A 365 1.53 -24.91 0.64
CA GLY A 365 1.25 -26.32 0.43
C GLY A 365 0.15 -26.56 -0.60
N ALA A 366 0.34 -27.57 -1.45
CA ALA A 366 -0.71 -28.07 -2.33
C ALA A 366 -0.50 -29.55 -2.69
N PRO A 367 -1.56 -30.30 -3.05
CA PRO A 367 -1.44 -31.64 -3.60
C PRO A 367 -0.57 -31.64 -4.86
N GLY A 368 0.35 -32.61 -4.95
CA GLY A 368 1.22 -32.78 -6.12
C GLY A 368 2.48 -31.91 -6.13
N LEU A 369 2.77 -31.14 -5.07
CA LEU A 369 4.09 -30.51 -4.90
C LEU A 369 5.16 -31.56 -4.59
N ALA A 370 6.39 -31.34 -5.07
CA ALA A 370 7.52 -32.16 -4.67
C ALA A 370 7.90 -31.88 -3.21
N PHE A 371 7.90 -30.61 -2.81
CA PHE A 371 8.16 -30.18 -1.44
C PHE A 371 7.15 -29.11 -1.03
N GLY A 372 6.58 -29.27 0.16
CA GLY A 372 5.85 -28.18 0.80
C GLY A 372 6.81 -27.11 1.30
N GLY A 373 6.36 -25.85 1.31
CA GLY A 373 7.13 -24.75 1.86
C GLY A 373 7.27 -24.88 3.37
N ASN A 374 8.38 -24.44 3.94
CA ASN A 374 8.54 -24.40 5.39
C ASN A 374 7.80 -23.21 5.98
N GLY A 375 7.18 -23.41 7.14
CA GLY A 375 6.75 -22.31 7.99
C GLY A 375 7.95 -21.66 8.68
N SER A 376 7.81 -20.40 9.04
CA SER A 376 8.88 -19.61 9.65
C SER A 376 8.67 -19.35 11.14
N GLN A 377 9.74 -18.94 11.80
CA GLN A 377 9.71 -18.68 13.23
C GLN A 377 8.78 -17.51 13.57
N GLY A 378 8.03 -17.64 14.66
CA GLY A 378 7.30 -16.53 15.27
C GLY A 378 8.25 -15.54 15.93
N GLY A 379 7.90 -14.27 15.89
CA GLY A 379 8.65 -13.20 16.52
C GLY A 379 8.66 -13.31 18.04
N TYR A 380 9.68 -12.72 18.64
CA TYR A 380 9.80 -12.68 20.09
C TYR A 380 8.84 -11.66 20.69
N GLY A 381 8.38 -11.95 21.91
CA GLY A 381 7.62 -11.01 22.73
C GLY A 381 8.52 -9.88 23.27
N GLY A 382 8.45 -9.62 24.57
CA GLY A 382 9.22 -8.54 25.20
C GLY A 382 10.44 -9.03 25.98
N LEU A 383 11.35 -8.12 26.34
CA LEU A 383 12.48 -8.47 27.22
C LEU A 383 12.00 -8.93 28.59
N LEU A 384 11.05 -8.20 29.17
CA LEU A 384 10.62 -8.39 30.55
C LEU A 384 9.35 -9.25 30.62
N PHE A 385 8.33 -8.84 29.87
CA PHE A 385 7.04 -9.52 29.77
C PHE A 385 6.66 -9.67 28.30
N GLY A 386 6.18 -10.85 27.90
CA GLY A 386 5.67 -10.99 26.54
C GLY A 386 5.12 -12.35 26.18
N ILE A 387 4.42 -12.40 25.06
CA ILE A 387 3.92 -13.64 24.47
C ILE A 387 4.63 -13.79 23.15
N GLY A 388 5.27 -14.94 22.93
CA GLY A 388 5.94 -15.22 21.68
C GLY A 388 4.92 -15.47 20.59
N GLY A 389 5.20 -15.00 19.37
CA GLY A 389 4.36 -15.28 18.21
C GLY A 389 4.38 -16.77 17.88
N GLY A 390 3.26 -17.32 17.44
CA GLY A 390 3.21 -18.70 16.95
C GLY A 390 4.09 -18.87 15.69
N GLY A 391 4.76 -20.00 15.55
CA GLY A 391 5.47 -20.35 14.32
C GLY A 391 4.48 -20.66 13.20
N GLY A 392 4.89 -20.37 11.96
CA GLY A 392 4.08 -20.67 10.78
C GLY A 392 4.02 -22.16 10.49
N ASN A 393 2.92 -22.62 9.91
CA ASN A 393 2.78 -24.03 9.53
C ASN A 393 3.61 -24.35 8.29
N GLY A 394 4.09 -25.59 8.20
CA GLY A 394 4.62 -26.16 6.97
C GLY A 394 3.51 -26.44 5.95
N GLY A 395 3.84 -26.32 4.67
CA GLY A 395 2.94 -26.65 3.58
C GLY A 395 2.94 -28.15 3.26
N THR A 396 1.82 -28.64 2.74
CA THR A 396 1.68 -30.01 2.23
C THR A 396 2.51 -30.22 0.95
N GLY A 397 3.14 -31.39 0.82
CA GLY A 397 3.84 -31.84 -0.40
C GLY A 397 4.26 -33.31 -0.29
N VAL A 398 4.87 -33.87 -1.34
CA VAL A 398 5.43 -35.25 -1.28
C VAL A 398 6.45 -35.35 -0.15
N VAL A 399 7.33 -34.35 -0.05
CA VAL A 399 8.06 -34.04 1.18
C VAL A 399 7.35 -32.88 1.87
N PRO A 400 6.70 -33.11 3.01
CA PRO A 400 6.03 -32.03 3.73
C PRO A 400 7.00 -30.96 4.21
N GLY A 401 6.54 -29.72 4.21
CA GLY A 401 7.26 -28.61 4.84
C GLY A 401 7.28 -28.77 6.36
N VAL A 402 8.35 -28.32 6.98
CA VAL A 402 8.42 -28.26 8.45
C VAL A 402 7.69 -27.02 8.98
N GLY A 403 7.05 -27.15 10.13
CA GLY A 403 6.54 -26.00 10.87
C GLY A 403 7.67 -25.17 11.49
N GLY A 404 7.47 -23.87 11.56
CA GLY A 404 8.38 -22.94 12.21
C GLY A 404 8.29 -23.04 13.73
N GLN A 405 9.37 -22.65 14.42
CA GLN A 405 9.35 -22.57 15.88
C GLN A 405 8.48 -21.40 16.34
N GLY A 406 7.84 -21.55 17.50
CA GLY A 406 7.26 -20.41 18.18
C GLY A 406 8.35 -19.43 18.65
N GLY A 407 7.99 -18.16 18.74
CA GLY A 407 8.85 -17.15 19.34
C GLY A 407 8.96 -17.33 20.85
N PHE A 408 10.06 -16.86 21.42
CA PHE A 408 10.20 -16.72 22.87
C PHE A 408 9.25 -15.64 23.42
N GLY A 409 8.65 -15.91 24.58
CA GLY A 409 7.72 -14.98 25.24
C GLY A 409 8.39 -13.81 25.95
N GLY A 410 9.12 -14.10 27.03
CA GLY A 410 9.85 -13.12 27.83
C GLY A 410 11.28 -13.56 28.08
N TYR A 411 12.25 -12.65 27.93
CA TYR A 411 13.67 -12.98 28.06
C TYR A 411 14.15 -13.09 29.52
N TYR A 412 13.55 -12.34 30.45
CA TYR A 412 14.03 -12.23 31.85
C TYR A 412 13.05 -12.63 32.95
N LEU A 413 11.73 -12.38 32.82
CA LEU A 413 10.76 -12.72 33.86
C LEU A 413 9.77 -13.80 33.42
N PHE A 414 8.68 -13.45 32.74
CA PHE A 414 7.60 -14.39 32.43
C PHE A 414 6.88 -14.07 31.12
N GLY A 415 6.55 -15.13 30.38
CA GLY A 415 5.87 -15.04 29.10
C GLY A 415 5.76 -16.39 28.40
N PRO A 416 4.57 -16.86 27.98
CA PRO A 416 4.48 -18.10 27.21
C PRO A 416 5.17 -17.96 25.87
N ASN A 417 5.94 -18.99 25.50
CA ASN A 417 6.46 -19.11 24.14
C ASN A 417 5.29 -19.35 23.17
N GLY A 418 5.47 -18.89 21.94
CA GLY A 418 4.54 -19.21 20.86
C GLY A 418 4.46 -20.72 20.64
N ALA A 419 3.31 -21.18 20.17
CA ALA A 419 3.20 -22.56 19.70
C ALA A 419 4.07 -22.75 18.46
N ASN A 420 4.68 -23.92 18.32
CA ASN A 420 5.32 -24.30 17.07
C ASN A 420 4.26 -24.52 15.99
N GLY A 421 4.60 -24.18 14.76
CA GLY A 421 3.80 -24.51 13.59
C GLY A 421 3.72 -26.02 13.39
N LEU A 422 2.61 -26.46 12.81
CA LEU A 422 2.41 -27.84 12.44
C LEU A 422 3.20 -28.18 11.17
N PRO A 423 3.65 -29.42 10.99
CA PRO A 423 4.13 -29.89 9.70
C PRO A 423 2.97 -29.99 8.70
N GLY A 424 3.30 -29.94 7.40
CA GLY A 424 2.34 -30.09 6.30
C GLY A 424 1.96 -31.52 5.95
#